data_AF-A0A2A2H8G1-F1
#
_entry.id   AF-A0A2A2H8G1-F1
#
_cell.length_a   1.000
_cell.length_b   1.000
_cell.length_c   1.000
_cell.angle_alpha   90.00
_cell.angle_beta   90.00
_cell.angle_gamma   90.00
#
_symmetry.space_group_name_H-M   'P 1'
#
loop_
_entity.id
_entity.type
_entity.pdbx_description
1 polymer ?
#
loop_
_entity_poly.entity_id
_entity_poly.type
_entity_poly.pdbx_seq_one_letter_code
_entity_poly.pdbx_strand_id
1 'polypeptide(L)'
;MNKGGLGSDMGSMLERREKKKSQKSEFASEKINAILLEELHDKIKNQPRISFWDPESKIVLNYLKETKPKFSISKEISRVLQEYLEKEYPEIWTEVKQLRNE
;
A
#
# COMPACT_ATOMS: atom_id res chain seq x y z
N MET A 1 36.15 17.87 24.47
CA MET A 1 34.79 18.41 24.32
C MET A 1 34.24 17.92 22.98
N ASN A 2 33.45 16.85 22.95
CA ASN A 2 32.86 16.32 21.71
C ASN A 2 31.47 16.93 21.51
N LYS A 3 31.32 17.82 20.53
CA LYS A 3 30.02 18.38 20.10
C LYS A 3 29.46 17.54 18.96
N GLY A 4 28.91 16.36 19.28
CA GLY A 4 28.06 15.59 18.36
C GLY A 4 26.63 16.11 18.43
N GLY A 5 26.35 17.25 17.79
CA GLY A 5 25.06 17.94 17.87
C GLY A 5 24.02 17.33 16.94
N LEU A 6 22.89 16.89 17.51
CA LEU A 6 21.69 16.35 16.86
C LEU A 6 21.10 17.17 15.68
N GLY A 7 21.62 18.37 15.39
CA GLY A 7 21.10 19.27 14.35
C GLY A 7 21.32 18.78 12.91
N SER A 8 22.40 18.03 12.65
CA SER A 8 22.72 17.53 11.31
C SER A 8 21.74 16.46 10.82
N ASP A 9 21.19 15.67 11.75
CA ASP A 9 20.34 14.53 11.44
C ASP A 9 18.91 14.97 11.05
N MET A 10 18.37 15.99 11.72
CA MET A 10 17.06 16.56 11.44
C MET A 10 16.96 17.23 10.06
N GLY A 11 18.03 17.92 9.62
CA GLY A 11 18.10 18.49 8.27
C GLY A 11 17.98 17.41 7.18
N SER A 12 18.70 16.30 7.36
CA SER A 12 18.65 15.16 6.44
C SER A 12 17.28 14.46 6.43
N MET A 13 16.56 14.46 7.56
CA MET A 13 15.21 13.89 7.65
C MET A 13 14.16 14.75 6.93
N LEU A 14 14.29 16.08 7.03
CA LEU A 14 13.39 17.03 6.36
C LEU A 14 13.57 16.97 4.84
N GLU A 15 14.80 16.98 4.32
CA GLU A 15 15.06 16.80 2.88
C GLU A 15 14.55 15.46 2.35
N ARG A 16 14.63 14.39 3.14
CA ARG A 16 14.11 13.06 2.77
C ARG A 16 12.58 13.04 2.72
N ARG A 17 11.90 13.82 3.57
CA ARG A 17 10.45 14.00 3.54
C ARG A 17 10.03 14.86 2.35
N GLU A 18 10.75 15.92 2.05
CA GLU A 18 10.46 16.76 0.88
C GLU A 18 10.67 16.02 -0.44
N LYS A 19 11.76 15.25 -0.57
CA LYS A 19 11.96 14.32 -1.71
C LYS A 19 10.86 13.26 -1.81
N LYS A 20 10.36 12.72 -0.68
CA LYS A 20 9.20 11.82 -0.67
C LYS A 20 7.89 12.51 -1.05
N LYS A 21 7.74 13.80 -0.75
CA LYS A 21 6.54 14.59 -1.04
C LYS A 21 6.51 15.02 -2.51
N SER A 22 7.66 15.41 -3.08
CA SER A 22 7.80 15.75 -4.49
C SER A 22 7.70 14.53 -5.41
N GLN A 23 8.19 13.35 -4.99
CA GLN A 23 7.93 12.10 -5.73
C GLN A 23 6.46 11.64 -5.66
N LYS A 24 5.70 12.05 -4.65
CA LYS A 24 4.27 11.69 -4.51
C LYS A 24 3.37 12.49 -5.45
N SER A 25 3.77 13.70 -5.85
CA SER A 25 3.01 14.57 -6.75
C SER A 25 3.19 14.24 -8.24
N GLU A 26 4.16 13.41 -8.62
CA GLU A 26 4.46 13.09 -10.03
C GLU A 26 3.70 11.87 -10.56
N PHE A 27 3.03 11.09 -9.70
CA PHE A 27 2.21 9.93 -10.09
C PHE A 27 0.82 10.30 -10.64
N ALA A 28 0.50 11.59 -10.72
CA ALA A 28 -0.79 12.08 -11.21
C ALA A 28 -0.81 12.17 -12.74
N SER A 29 -0.72 11.02 -13.41
CA SER A 29 -1.25 10.68 -14.75
C SER A 29 -0.41 9.57 -15.41
N GLU A 30 -0.10 8.50 -14.69
CA GLU A 30 0.44 7.30 -15.34
C GLU A 30 -0.64 6.70 -16.24
N LYS A 31 -0.43 6.81 -17.56
CA LYS A 31 -1.26 6.17 -18.58
C LYS A 31 -1.32 4.67 -18.25
N ILE A 32 -2.52 4.14 -18.04
CA ILE A 32 -2.72 2.72 -17.74
C ILE A 32 -2.10 1.87 -18.86
N ASN A 33 -1.27 0.90 -18.49
CA ASN A 33 -0.69 -0.04 -19.44
C ASN A 33 -1.68 -1.17 -19.72
N ALA A 34 -2.42 -1.04 -20.82
CA ALA A 34 -3.45 -2.02 -21.23
C ALA A 34 -2.86 -3.40 -21.54
N ILE A 35 -1.66 -3.46 -22.16
CA ILE A 35 -0.99 -4.73 -22.50
C ILE A 35 -0.69 -5.52 -21.23
N LEU A 36 -0.18 -4.85 -20.19
CA LEU A 36 0.07 -5.48 -18.89
C LEU A 36 -1.22 -5.99 -18.23
N LEU A 37 -2.34 -5.28 -18.38
CA LEU A 37 -3.62 -5.75 -17.85
C LEU A 37 -4.10 -7.02 -18.54
N GLU A 38 -3.96 -7.11 -19.87
CA GLU A 38 -4.30 -8.30 -20.65
C GLU A 38 -3.43 -9.50 -20.25
N GLU A 39 -2.12 -9.31 -20.15
CA GLU A 39 -1.18 -10.35 -19.70
C GLU A 39 -1.53 -10.88 -18.31
N LEU A 40 -1.87 -9.99 -17.37
CA LEU A 40 -2.26 -10.36 -16.01
C LEU A 40 -3.60 -11.09 -15.99
N HIS A 41 -4.58 -10.64 -16.79
CA HIS A 41 -5.87 -11.30 -16.92
C HIS A 41 -5.70 -12.75 -17.37
N ASP A 42 -4.94 -12.99 -18.44
CA ASP A 42 -4.74 -14.33 -18.98
C ASP A 42 -3.94 -15.23 -18.02
N LYS A 43 -2.96 -14.65 -17.32
CA LYS A 43 -2.20 -15.34 -16.27
C LYS A 43 -3.09 -15.76 -15.10
N ILE A 44 -4.04 -14.92 -14.69
CA ILE A 44 -4.88 -15.15 -13.51
C ILE A 44 -6.07 -16.06 -13.83
N LYS A 45 -6.67 -15.94 -15.01
CA LYS A 45 -7.80 -16.78 -15.47
C LYS A 45 -7.49 -18.27 -15.39
N ASN A 46 -6.24 -18.64 -15.63
CA ASN A 46 -5.78 -20.03 -15.65
C ASN A 46 -5.33 -20.56 -14.27
N GLN A 47 -5.36 -19.73 -13.22
CA GLN A 47 -4.96 -20.15 -11.87
C GLN A 47 -6.15 -20.79 -11.14
N PRO A 48 -5.93 -21.91 -10.42
CA PRO A 48 -6.98 -22.50 -9.59
C PRO A 48 -7.45 -21.47 -8.56
N ARG A 49 -8.78 -21.36 -8.38
CA ARG A 49 -9.38 -20.41 -7.43
C ARG A 49 -9.11 -20.87 -6.00
N ILE A 50 -7.95 -20.48 -5.49
CA ILE A 50 -7.49 -20.78 -4.12
C ILE A 50 -7.37 -19.47 -3.29
N SER A 51 -7.52 -18.29 -3.92
CA SER A 51 -7.30 -16.99 -3.25
C SER A 51 -8.56 -16.41 -2.58
N PHE A 52 -8.34 -15.73 -1.46
CA PHE A 52 -9.32 -15.01 -0.61
C PHE A 52 -10.03 -13.81 -1.30
N TRP A 53 -9.70 -13.51 -2.55
CA TRP A 53 -10.21 -12.35 -3.29
C TRP A 53 -10.58 -12.73 -4.72
N ASP A 54 -11.49 -11.94 -5.31
CA ASP A 54 -11.99 -12.11 -6.68
C ASP A 54 -10.89 -11.87 -7.75
N PRO A 55 -11.08 -12.38 -8.98
CA PRO A 55 -10.11 -12.24 -10.06
C PRO A 55 -9.72 -10.79 -10.38
N GLU A 56 -10.68 -9.87 -10.35
CA GLU A 56 -10.49 -8.46 -10.67
C GLU A 56 -9.57 -7.78 -9.65
N SER A 57 -9.85 -7.97 -8.36
CA SER A 57 -9.00 -7.55 -7.24
C SER A 57 -7.58 -8.11 -7.39
N LYS A 58 -7.45 -9.38 -7.82
CA LYS A 58 -6.14 -10.00 -8.06
C LYS A 58 -5.39 -9.31 -9.19
N ILE A 59 -6.05 -8.99 -10.30
CA ILE A 59 -5.44 -8.29 -11.45
C ILE A 59 -4.96 -6.92 -11.00
N VAL A 60 -5.80 -6.14 -10.32
CA VAL A 60 -5.43 -4.80 -9.82
C VAL A 60 -4.22 -4.87 -8.88
N LEU A 61 -4.21 -5.79 -7.92
CA LEU A 61 -3.11 -5.93 -6.97
C LEU A 61 -1.80 -6.35 -7.65
N ASN A 62 -1.85 -7.23 -8.64
CA ASN A 62 -0.67 -7.60 -9.42
C ASN A 62 -0.21 -6.43 -10.30
N TYR A 63 -1.12 -5.70 -10.93
CA TYR A 63 -0.78 -4.50 -11.71
C TYR A 63 -0.05 -3.47 -10.84
N LEU A 64 -0.55 -3.19 -9.64
CA LEU A 64 0.09 -2.28 -8.68
C LEU A 64 1.47 -2.78 -8.23
N LYS A 65 1.61 -4.10 -8.06
CA LYS A 65 2.89 -4.72 -7.73
C LYS A 65 3.94 -4.54 -8.83
N GLU A 66 3.55 -4.69 -10.10
CA GLU A 66 4.46 -4.55 -11.23
C GLU A 66 4.79 -3.08 -11.54
N THR A 67 3.84 -2.16 -11.32
CA THR A 67 4.00 -0.74 -11.69
C THR A 67 4.54 0.15 -10.58
N LYS A 68 4.41 -0.22 -9.30
CA LYS A 68 4.85 0.62 -8.17
C LYS A 68 6.05 0.03 -7.44
N PRO A 69 7.17 0.77 -7.32
CA PRO A 69 8.33 0.27 -6.61
C PRO A 69 8.00 0.02 -5.13
N LYS A 70 8.47 -1.12 -4.61
CA LYS A 70 8.28 -1.55 -3.20
C LYS A 70 6.81 -1.74 -2.80
N PHE A 71 5.92 -1.98 -3.75
CA PHE A 71 4.53 -2.29 -3.45
C PHE A 71 4.42 -3.67 -2.77
N SER A 72 3.59 -3.74 -1.72
CA SER A 72 3.34 -4.95 -0.96
C SER A 72 1.84 -5.23 -0.97
N ILE A 73 1.45 -6.32 -1.65
CA ILE A 73 0.06 -6.75 -1.74
C ILE A 73 -0.54 -6.97 -0.36
N SER A 74 0.16 -7.70 0.52
CA SER A 74 -0.33 -7.97 1.89
C SER A 74 -0.55 -6.69 2.68
N LYS A 75 0.40 -5.74 2.62
CA LYS A 75 0.28 -4.46 3.32
C LYS A 75 -0.91 -3.64 2.80
N GLU A 76 -1.11 -3.62 1.48
CA GLU A 76 -2.22 -2.88 0.89
C GLU A 76 -3.56 -3.52 1.24
N ILE A 77 -3.68 -4.84 1.17
CA ILE A 77 -4.88 -5.57 1.60
C ILE A 77 -5.17 -5.30 3.08
N SER A 78 -4.18 -5.42 3.95
CA SER A 78 -4.36 -5.14 5.38
C SER A 78 -4.86 -3.73 5.62
N ARG A 79 -4.31 -2.74 4.89
CA ARG A 79 -4.74 -1.34 4.97
C ARG A 79 -6.20 -1.17 4.54
N VAL A 80 -6.55 -1.67 3.35
CA VAL A 80 -7.90 -1.54 2.79
C VAL A 80 -8.93 -2.25 3.67
N LEU A 81 -8.62 -3.47 4.13
CA LEU A 81 -9.51 -4.23 4.99
C LEU A 81 -9.72 -3.55 6.34
N GLN A 82 -8.64 -3.04 6.94
CA GLN A 82 -8.72 -2.27 8.18
C GLN A 82 -9.59 -1.02 8.01
N GLU A 83 -9.32 -0.20 6.98
CA GLU A 83 -10.08 1.02 6.70
C GLU A 83 -11.57 0.72 6.49
N TYR A 84 -11.89 -0.37 5.78
CA TYR A 84 -13.27 -0.81 5.56
C TYR A 84 -13.94 -1.27 6.86
N LEU A 85 -13.32 -2.18 7.62
CA LEU A 85 -13.92 -2.74 8.83
C LEU A 85 -14.10 -1.69 9.93
N GLU A 86 -13.13 -0.79 10.10
CA GLU A 86 -13.24 0.33 11.05
C GLU A 86 -14.42 1.26 10.72
N LYS A 87 -14.65 1.47 9.42
CA LYS A 87 -15.75 2.33 8.93
C LYS A 87 -17.11 1.65 9.02
N GLU A 88 -17.22 0.39 8.62
CA GLU A 88 -18.50 -0.31 8.52
C GLU A 88 -18.96 -0.93 9.85
N TYR A 89 -18.02 -1.29 10.73
CA TYR A 89 -18.31 -1.93 12.02
C TYR A 89 -17.60 -1.22 13.19
N PRO A 90 -17.87 0.07 13.42
CA PRO A 90 -17.11 0.88 14.38
C PRO A 90 -17.25 0.38 15.83
N GLU A 91 -18.40 -0.16 16.21
CA GLU A 91 -18.63 -0.70 17.56
C GLU A 91 -17.76 -1.93 17.82
N ILE A 92 -17.85 -2.95 16.95
CA ILE A 92 -17.02 -4.16 17.02
C ILE A 92 -15.54 -3.81 16.99
N TRP A 93 -15.16 -2.88 16.10
CA TRP A 93 -13.79 -2.42 15.97
C TRP A 93 -13.26 -1.76 17.26
N THR A 94 -14.11 -1.01 17.96
CA THR A 94 -13.78 -0.38 19.24
C THR A 94 -13.57 -1.41 20.34
N GLU A 95 -14.46 -2.40 20.46
CA GLU A 95 -14.32 -3.50 21.44
C GLU A 95 -13.02 -4.29 21.20
N VAL A 96 -12.70 -4.62 19.94
CA VAL A 96 -11.44 -5.31 19.60
C VAL A 96 -10.21 -4.46 19.94
N LYS A 97 -10.27 -3.13 19.73
CA LYS A 97 -9.19 -2.23 20.12
C LYS A 97 -8.98 -2.17 21.64
N GLN A 98 -10.06 -2.27 22.42
CA GLN A 98 -9.97 -2.29 23.88
C GLN A 98 -9.27 -3.56 24.37
N LEU A 99 -9.67 -4.73 23.86
CA LEU A 99 -9.03 -6.02 24.17
C LEU A 99 -7.51 -6.05 23.88
N ARG A 100 -7.04 -5.26 22.92
CA ARG A 100 -5.61 -5.17 22.57
C ARG A 100 -4.79 -4.35 23.56
N ASN A 101 -5.42 -3.42 24.28
CA ASN A 101 -4.74 -2.51 25.19
C ASN A 101 -4.70 -3.02 26.64
N GLU A 102 -5.32 -4.18 26.90
CA GLU A 102 -5.21 -4.99 28.12
C GLU A 102 -4.04 -5.98 28.02
#